data_AF-A0A914GDE9-F1
#
_entry.id   AF-A0A914GDE9-F1
#
_cell.length_a   1.000
_cell.length_b   1.000
_cell.length_c   1.000
_cell.angle_alpha   90.00
_cell.angle_beta   90.00
_cell.angle_gamma   90.00
#
_symmetry.space_group_name_H-M   'P 1'
#
loop_
_entity.id
_entity.type
_entity.pdbx_description
1 polymer ?
#
loop_
_entity_poly.entity_id
_entity_poly.type
_entity_poly.pdbx_seq_one_letter_code
_entity_poly.pdbx_strand_id
1 'polypeptide(L)'
;MLTDEYLQTKILYSTSTSPEIKKAQEILTDISNRKFWRSIVAFKHLDSSIHYPRLEPMEIKAQFRSLDLDFNYNEILVVRKNFNAGKGLNTNPMDLIPFYPGENGESVRYTRFPKPSYQSAIFIIAPFKCTEKDAITINIAIRKYAM
;
A
#
# COMPACT_ATOMS: atom_id res chain seq x y z
N MET A 1 -17.45 12.85 20.13
CA MET A 1 -16.90 13.25 18.82
C MET A 1 -15.58 12.50 18.64
N LEU A 2 -15.36 11.83 17.52
CA LEU A 2 -14.09 11.15 17.22
C LEU A 2 -13.22 12.14 16.45
N THR A 3 -12.14 12.62 17.08
CA THR A 3 -11.22 13.64 16.55
C THR A 3 -9.78 13.16 16.75
N ASP A 4 -8.80 13.80 16.10
CA ASP A 4 -7.39 13.43 16.31
C ASP A 4 -6.95 13.60 17.78
N GLU A 5 -7.58 14.53 18.52
CA GLU A 5 -7.39 14.72 19.96
C GLU A 5 -7.80 13.49 20.79
N TYR A 6 -8.70 12.64 20.26
CA TYR A 6 -9.05 11.36 20.87
C TYR A 6 -7.82 10.45 21.02
N LEU A 7 -6.94 10.39 20.01
CA LEU A 7 -5.73 9.56 20.07
C LEU A 7 -4.79 10.02 21.18
N GLN A 8 -4.65 11.34 21.37
CA GLN A 8 -3.77 11.90 22.40
C GLN A 8 -4.35 11.74 23.80
N THR A 9 -5.59 12.18 24.02
CA THR A 9 -6.19 12.27 25.36
C THR A 9 -6.73 10.95 25.89
N LYS A 10 -7.28 10.09 25.01
CA LYS A 10 -7.94 8.84 25.42
C LYS A 10 -7.07 7.60 25.31
N ILE A 11 -6.00 7.66 24.51
CA ILE A 11 -5.05 6.56 24.35
C ILE A 11 -3.69 6.97 24.90
N LEU A 12 -2.98 7.91 24.27
CA LEU A 12 -1.58 8.20 24.62
C LEU A 12 -1.39 8.66 26.08
N TYR A 13 -2.21 9.60 26.56
CA TYR A 13 -2.18 10.11 27.93
C TYR A 13 -3.22 9.47 28.86
N SER A 14 -3.82 8.36 28.43
CA SER A 14 -4.80 7.63 29.22
C SER A 14 -4.18 7.10 30.51
N THR A 15 -4.88 7.26 31.63
CA THR A 15 -4.53 6.60 32.90
C THR A 15 -5.11 5.18 33.01
N SER A 16 -5.81 4.72 31.97
CA SER A 16 -6.38 3.37 31.92
C SER A 16 -5.29 2.30 32.00
N THR A 17 -5.53 1.27 32.80
CA THR A 17 -4.63 0.12 32.95
C THR A 17 -5.00 -1.06 32.05
N SER A 18 -6.02 -0.90 31.20
CA SER A 18 -6.46 -1.95 30.26
C SER A 18 -5.30 -2.42 29.37
N PRO A 19 -5.11 -3.75 29.21
CA PRO A 19 -4.08 -4.30 28.34
C PRO A 19 -4.15 -3.77 26.90
N GLU A 20 -5.36 -3.55 26.39
CA GLU A 20 -5.62 -3.05 25.04
C GLU A 20 -5.16 -1.60 24.89
N ILE A 21 -5.44 -0.75 25.88
CA ILE A 21 -4.99 0.66 25.88
C ILE A 21 -3.46 0.72 26.00
N LYS A 22 -2.85 -0.10 26.86
CA LYS A 22 -1.38 -0.18 26.97
C LYS A 22 -0.74 -0.57 25.64
N LYS A 23 -1.28 -1.59 24.97
CA LYS A 23 -0.78 -2.00 23.66
C LYS A 23 -0.94 -0.90 22.60
N ALA A 24 -2.03 -0.15 22.62
CA ALA A 24 -2.23 0.98 21.72
C ALA A 24 -1.25 2.14 22.03
N GLN A 25 -0.99 2.42 23.31
CA GLN A 25 0.02 3.39 23.76
C GLN A 25 1.43 3.01 23.30
N GLU A 26 1.81 1.73 23.37
CA GLU A 26 3.09 1.23 22.87
C GLU A 26 3.25 1.51 21.37
N ILE A 27 2.22 1.21 20.56
CA ILE A 27 2.23 1.49 19.11
C ILE A 27 2.38 2.98 18.82
N LEU A 28 1.62 3.85 19.52
CA LEU A 28 1.73 5.31 19.34
C LEU A 28 3.08 5.86 19.79
N THR A 29 3.68 5.27 20.82
CA THR A 29 5.01 5.60 21.31
C THR A 29 6.08 5.19 20.29
N ASP A 30 5.96 4.01 19.68
CA ASP A 30 6.84 3.56 18.60
C ASP A 30 6.75 4.48 17.38
N ILE A 31 5.55 4.91 17.00
CA ILE A 31 5.33 5.92 15.95
C ILE A 31 6.04 7.24 16.30
N SER A 32 5.89 7.72 17.54
CA SER A 32 6.53 8.96 18.01
C SER A 32 8.06 8.87 17.99
N ASN A 33 8.60 7.69 18.28
CA ASN A 33 10.03 7.38 18.22
C ASN A 33 10.52 7.02 16.81
N ARG A 34 9.68 7.15 15.77
CA ARG A 34 9.98 6.77 14.39
C ARG A 34 10.44 5.32 14.21
N LYS A 35 10.02 4.42 15.11
CA LYS A 35 10.26 2.97 15.00
C LYS A 35 9.27 2.34 14.02
N PHE A 36 9.31 2.79 12.77
CA PHE A 36 8.40 2.33 11.74
C PHE A 36 8.80 0.95 11.22
N TRP A 37 7.79 0.18 10.84
CA TRP A 37 7.98 -0.98 9.98
C TRP A 37 8.54 -0.54 8.63
N ARG A 38 9.43 -1.35 8.06
CA ARG A 38 10.21 -1.00 6.87
C ARG A 38 9.64 -1.68 5.65
N SER A 39 9.56 -0.95 4.54
CA SER A 39 9.27 -1.57 3.24
C SER A 39 10.49 -2.34 2.77
N ILE A 40 10.32 -3.65 2.54
CA ILE A 40 11.37 -4.53 2.01
C ILE A 40 11.31 -4.56 0.49
N VAL A 41 10.11 -4.71 -0.07
CA VAL A 41 9.93 -4.83 -1.51
C VAL A 41 8.70 -4.07 -1.96
N ALA A 42 8.81 -3.43 -3.12
CA ALA A 42 7.71 -2.82 -3.85
C ALA A 42 7.70 -3.35 -5.27
N PHE A 43 6.63 -4.04 -5.66
CA PHE A 43 6.39 -4.45 -7.06
C PHE A 43 5.38 -3.49 -7.65
N LYS A 44 5.74 -2.87 -8.78
CA LYS A 44 4.83 -2.03 -9.54
C LYS A 44 4.44 -2.77 -10.81
N HIS A 45 3.18 -3.18 -10.92
CA HIS A 45 2.66 -3.70 -12.16
C HIS A 45 2.25 -2.53 -13.05
N LEU A 46 2.86 -2.46 -14.24
CA LEU A 46 2.63 -1.41 -15.23
C LEU A 46 1.59 -1.80 -16.28
N ASP A 47 1.03 -3.00 -16.21
CA ASP A 47 0.18 -3.49 -17.28
C ASP A 47 -1.29 -3.11 -17.06
N SER A 48 -1.75 -2.16 -17.88
CA SER A 48 -3.14 -1.71 -17.96
C SER A 48 -4.11 -2.75 -18.56
N SER A 49 -3.58 -3.83 -19.15
CA SER A 49 -4.36 -4.83 -19.88
C SER A 49 -4.42 -6.19 -19.19
N ILE A 50 -3.46 -6.50 -18.32
CA ILE A 50 -3.39 -7.81 -17.67
C ILE A 50 -4.15 -7.75 -16.34
N HIS A 51 -5.36 -8.34 -16.36
CA HIS A 51 -5.91 -8.99 -15.17
C HIS A 51 -4.92 -10.09 -14.76
N TYR A 52 -3.85 -9.74 -14.06
CA TYR A 52 -3.03 -10.77 -13.42
C TYR A 52 -3.97 -11.54 -12.49
N PRO A 53 -3.81 -12.87 -12.37
CA PRO A 53 -4.46 -13.59 -11.28
C PRO A 53 -4.15 -12.81 -10.02
N ARG A 54 -5.24 -12.42 -9.39
CA ARG A 54 -5.33 -11.53 -8.26
C ARG A 54 -4.32 -11.98 -7.20
N LEU A 55 -3.09 -11.43 -7.22
CA LEU A 55 -2.08 -11.75 -6.20
C LEU A 55 -2.59 -11.21 -4.88
N GLU A 56 -3.34 -12.02 -4.16
CA GLU A 56 -3.98 -11.56 -2.93
C GLU A 56 -2.88 -11.42 -1.87
N PRO A 57 -2.94 -10.36 -1.04
CA PRO A 57 -1.98 -10.17 0.04
C PRO A 57 -1.79 -11.42 0.92
N MET A 58 -2.84 -12.23 1.09
CA MET A 58 -2.79 -13.49 1.82
C MET A 58 -1.98 -14.59 1.11
N GLU A 59 -2.06 -14.70 -0.21
CA GLU A 59 -1.33 -15.71 -0.99
C GLU A 59 0.17 -15.41 -1.00
N ILE A 60 0.52 -14.13 -1.13
CA ILE A 60 1.91 -13.65 -0.99
C ILE A 60 2.42 -13.93 0.42
N LYS A 61 1.62 -13.61 1.45
CA LYS A 61 2.00 -13.86 2.84
C LYS A 61 2.22 -15.34 3.13
N ALA A 62 1.46 -16.23 2.48
CA ALA A 62 1.63 -17.68 2.60
C ALA A 62 3.01 -18.16 2.11
N GLN A 63 3.62 -17.48 1.13
CA GLN A 63 4.97 -17.80 0.64
C GLN A 63 6.05 -17.63 1.71
N PHE A 64 5.77 -16.88 2.79
CA PHE A 64 6.73 -16.63 3.86
C PHE A 64 6.68 -17.66 4.99
N ARG A 65 5.70 -18.57 4.98
CA ARG A 65 5.46 -19.51 6.08
C ARG A 65 6.62 -20.49 6.30
N SER A 66 7.32 -20.87 5.23
CA SER A 66 8.44 -21.81 5.26
C SER A 66 9.81 -21.12 5.26
N LEU A 67 9.85 -19.79 5.32
CA LEU A 67 11.11 -19.06 5.36
C LEU A 67 11.71 -19.09 6.75
N ASP A 68 13.02 -19.31 6.79
CA ASP A 68 13.83 -19.18 8.00
C ASP A 68 14.10 -17.68 8.25
N LEU A 69 13.16 -17.04 8.95
CA LEU A 69 13.22 -15.62 9.32
C LEU A 69 13.51 -15.48 10.81
N ASP A 70 14.27 -14.45 11.18
CA ASP A 70 14.56 -14.14 12.60
C ASP A 70 13.33 -13.57 13.36
N PHE A 71 12.17 -13.52 12.70
CA PHE A 71 10.91 -13.05 13.25
C PHE A 71 9.71 -13.82 12.70
N ASN A 72 8.56 -13.70 13.35
CA ASN A 72 7.36 -14.41 12.91
C ASN A 72 6.83 -13.80 11.61
N TYR A 73 6.70 -14.60 10.55
CA TYR A 73 6.20 -14.13 9.25
C TYR A 73 4.79 -13.51 9.34
N ASN A 74 4.01 -13.80 10.39
CA ASN A 74 2.72 -13.16 10.62
C ASN A 74 2.83 -11.66 10.93
N GLU A 75 4.01 -11.19 11.35
CA GLU A 75 4.31 -9.77 11.54
C GLU A 75 4.54 -9.02 10.22
N ILE A 76 4.69 -9.74 9.09
CA ILE A 76 4.77 -9.13 7.76
C ILE A 76 3.39 -8.60 7.36
N LEU A 77 3.36 -7.35 6.93
CA LEU A 77 2.25 -6.75 6.22
C LEU A 77 2.47 -6.83 4.71
N VAL A 78 1.44 -7.27 4.00
CA VAL A 78 1.38 -7.19 2.54
C VAL A 78 0.26 -6.20 2.20
N VAL A 79 0.62 -5.08 1.59
CA VAL A 79 -0.31 -3.99 1.28
C VAL A 79 -0.40 -3.83 -0.22
N ARG A 80 -1.62 -3.98 -0.75
CA ARG A 80 -1.92 -3.62 -2.14
C ARG A 80 -2.40 -2.18 -2.19
N LYS A 81 -1.74 -1.35 -3.00
CA LYS A 81 -2.18 0.01 -3.30
C LYS A 81 -2.54 0.11 -4.77
N ASN A 82 -3.76 0.57 -5.02
CA ASN A 82 -4.24 0.82 -6.37
C ASN A 82 -4.05 2.30 -6.66
N PHE A 83 -3.38 2.61 -7.76
CA PHE A 83 -3.19 3.96 -8.26
C PHE A 83 -4.13 4.15 -9.46
N ASN A 84 -5.10 5.05 -9.30
CA ASN A 84 -6.06 5.41 -10.33
C ASN A 84 -6.33 6.92 -10.27
N ALA A 85 -7.04 7.43 -11.29
CA ALA A 85 -7.41 8.83 -11.39
C ALA A 85 -8.80 9.13 -10.78
N GLY A 86 -9.25 8.34 -9.78
CA GLY A 86 -10.55 8.51 -9.13
C GLY A 86 -11.76 8.01 -9.94
N LYS A 87 -11.53 7.53 -11.17
CA LYS A 87 -12.52 6.78 -11.96
C LYS A 87 -12.08 5.32 -12.08
N GLY A 88 -13.05 4.45 -12.37
CA GLY A 88 -12.87 3.00 -12.44
C GLY A 88 -11.71 2.56 -13.33
N LEU A 89 -11.40 1.27 -13.29
CA LEU A 89 -10.29 0.68 -14.03
C LEU A 89 -10.30 1.13 -15.49
N ASN A 90 -9.20 1.69 -15.96
CA ASN A 90 -8.96 2.07 -17.36
C ASN A 90 -9.86 3.18 -17.94
N THR A 91 -10.57 3.96 -17.11
CA THR A 91 -11.27 5.16 -17.56
C THR A 91 -10.39 6.39 -17.40
N ASN A 92 -10.15 7.14 -18.48
CA ASN A 92 -9.59 8.49 -18.35
C ASN A 92 -10.70 9.42 -17.88
N PRO A 93 -10.59 10.09 -16.72
CA PRO A 93 -11.61 11.04 -16.27
C PRO A 93 -11.90 12.14 -17.30
N MET A 94 -10.91 12.50 -18.12
CA MET A 94 -11.06 13.50 -19.18
C MET A 94 -12.03 13.06 -20.29
N ASP A 95 -12.22 11.76 -20.51
CA ASP A 95 -13.18 11.25 -21.50
C ASP A 95 -14.64 11.51 -21.07
N LEU A 96 -14.86 11.82 -19.79
CA LEU A 96 -16.19 12.06 -19.22
C LEU A 96 -16.52 13.56 -19.09
N ILE A 97 -15.60 14.45 -19.42
CA ILE A 97 -15.80 15.90 -19.32
C ILE A 97 -16.23 16.42 -20.69
N PRO A 98 -17.43 17.02 -20.82
CA PRO A 98 -17.82 17.66 -22.07
C PRO A 98 -17.01 18.94 -22.29
N PHE A 99 -16.54 19.16 -23.52
CA PHE A 99 -15.83 20.37 -23.92
C PHE A 99 -16.68 21.19 -24.89
N TYR A 100 -16.66 22.50 -24.74
CA TYR A 100 -17.27 23.43 -25.68
C TYR A 100 -16.29 23.76 -26.82
N PRO A 101 -16.77 23.91 -28.06
CA PRO A 101 -15.93 24.39 -29.16
C PRO A 101 -15.48 25.84 -28.90
N GLY A 102 -14.31 26.21 -29.42
CA GLY A 102 -13.86 27.61 -29.40
C GLY A 102 -14.70 28.50 -30.32
N GLU A 103 -14.57 29.81 -30.16
CA GLU A 103 -15.37 30.84 -30.86
C GLU A 103 -15.38 30.73 -32.40
N ASN A 104 -14.38 30.04 -32.98
CA ASN A 104 -14.21 29.90 -34.43
C ASN A 104 -14.63 28.52 -34.99
N GLY A 105 -15.28 27.66 -34.19
CA GLY A 105 -15.68 26.32 -34.65
C GLY A 105 -14.53 25.33 -34.83
N GLU A 106 -13.30 25.72 -34.49
CA GLU A 106 -12.16 24.81 -34.45
C GLU A 106 -12.35 23.81 -33.32
N SER A 107 -12.23 22.52 -33.66
CA SER A 107 -12.14 21.46 -32.67
C SER A 107 -10.83 21.69 -31.91
N VAL A 108 -10.90 22.03 -30.63
CA VAL A 108 -9.72 22.07 -29.78
C VAL A 108 -9.15 20.64 -29.79
N ARG A 109 -8.09 20.43 -30.58
CA ARG A 109 -7.37 19.16 -30.63
C ARG A 109 -6.60 19.05 -29.31
N TYR A 110 -7.27 18.61 -28.27
CA TYR A 110 -6.58 18.17 -27.07
C TYR A 110 -5.69 17.00 -27.49
N THR A 111 -4.38 17.14 -27.33
CA THR A 111 -3.46 16.01 -27.31
C THR A 111 -4.10 14.94 -26.44
N ARG A 112 -4.39 13.77 -27.01
CA ARG A 112 -4.92 12.63 -26.25
C ARG A 112 -4.01 12.47 -25.04
N PHE A 113 -4.52 12.80 -23.86
CA PHE A 113 -3.80 12.50 -22.63
C PHE A 113 -3.52 10.99 -22.66
N PRO A 114 -2.28 10.55 -22.39
CA PRO A 114 -1.98 9.14 -22.36
C PRO A 114 -3.01 8.48 -21.44
N LYS A 115 -3.66 7.41 -21.92
CA LYS A 115 -4.65 6.69 -21.11
C LYS A 115 -4.00 6.40 -19.75
N PRO A 116 -4.65 6.73 -18.63
CA PRO A 116 -4.09 6.40 -17.34
C PRO A 116 -3.92 4.89 -17.29
N SER A 117 -2.68 4.42 -17.28
CA SER A 117 -2.38 3.02 -17.02
C SER A 117 -2.83 2.75 -15.60
N TYR A 118 -3.78 1.84 -15.39
CA TYR A 118 -4.01 1.33 -14.06
C TYR A 118 -2.71 0.72 -13.54
N GLN A 119 -2.26 1.20 -12.39
CA GLN A 119 -1.06 0.70 -11.76
C GLN A 119 -1.46 0.19 -10.38
N SER A 120 -1.26 -1.11 -10.14
CA SER A 120 -1.28 -1.66 -8.80
C SER A 120 0.16 -1.82 -8.33
N ALA A 121 0.39 -1.54 -7.06
CA ALA A 121 1.62 -1.93 -6.41
C ALA A 121 1.34 -2.80 -5.20
N ILE A 122 2.23 -3.75 -4.97
CA ILE A 122 2.26 -4.56 -3.77
C ILE A 122 3.49 -4.16 -2.97
N PHE A 123 3.25 -3.75 -1.73
CA PHE A 123 4.27 -3.40 -0.76
C PHE A 123 4.35 -4.50 0.28
N ILE A 124 5.56 -4.96 0.54
CA ILE A 124 5.84 -5.92 1.60
C ILE A 124 6.60 -5.17 2.68
N ILE A 125 6.00 -5.11 3.85
CA ILE A 125 6.42 -4.29 4.97
C ILE A 125 6.68 -5.23 6.15
N ALA A 126 7.85 -5.11 6.76
CA ALA A 126 8.29 -5.98 7.84
C ALA A 126 8.64 -5.18 9.10
N PRO A 127 8.63 -5.83 10.27
CA PRO A 127 8.94 -5.16 11.53
C PRO A 127 10.36 -4.59 11.55
N PHE A 128 10.61 -3.62 12.43
CA PHE A 128 11.91 -2.95 12.56
C PHE A 128 13.07 -3.94 12.86
N LYS A 129 12.77 -5.05 13.52
CA LYS A 129 13.73 -6.14 13.80
C LYS A 129 14.11 -6.99 12.59
N CYS A 130 13.49 -6.77 11.42
CA CYS A 130 13.86 -7.43 10.18
C CYS A 130 15.32 -7.13 9.83
N THR A 131 16.12 -8.18 9.65
CA THR A 131 17.52 -8.07 9.25
C THR A 131 17.66 -7.91 7.74
N GLU A 132 18.86 -7.59 7.27
CA GLU A 132 19.17 -7.54 5.83
C GLU A 132 19.08 -8.94 5.19
N LYS A 133 19.47 -9.99 5.94
CA LYS A 133 19.33 -11.39 5.52
C LYS A 133 17.85 -11.74 5.29
N ASP A 134 16.98 -11.37 6.23
CA ASP A 134 15.54 -11.59 6.10
C ASP A 134 14.98 -10.88 4.86
N ALA A 135 15.37 -9.62 4.66
CA ALA A 135 14.94 -8.80 3.53
C ALA A 135 15.31 -9.43 2.17
N ILE A 136 16.54 -9.94 2.04
CA ILE A 136 17.00 -10.65 0.84
C ILE A 136 16.20 -11.94 0.64
N THR A 137 15.99 -12.71 1.70
CA THR A 137 15.26 -13.99 1.66
C THR A 137 13.81 -13.79 1.20
N ILE A 138 13.14 -12.77 1.74
CA ILE A 138 11.80 -12.37 1.34
C ILE A 138 11.77 -11.95 -0.13
N ASN A 139 12.71 -11.11 -0.58
CA ASN A 139 12.79 -10.66 -1.98
C ASN A 139 12.96 -11.82 -2.97
N ILE A 140 13.85 -12.79 -2.65
CA ILE A 140 14.04 -14.00 -3.47
C ILE A 140 12.75 -14.82 -3.55
N ALA A 141 12.06 -15.01 -2.42
CA ALA A 141 10.82 -15.79 -2.38
C ALA A 141 9.73 -15.17 -3.27
N ILE A 142 9.56 -13.84 -3.23
CA ILE A 142 8.52 -13.16 -4.01
C ILE A 142 8.87 -13.18 -5.51
N ARG A 143 10.14 -12.99 -5.87
CA ARG A 143 10.56 -13.07 -7.28
C ARG A 143 10.27 -14.45 -7.89
N LYS A 144 10.48 -15.53 -7.13
CA LYS A 144 10.13 -16.88 -7.57
C LYS A 144 8.62 -17.06 -7.79
N TYR A 145 7.80 -16.40 -6.97
CA TYR A 145 6.35 -16.48 -7.05
C TYR A 145 5.74 -15.59 -8.15
N ALA A 146 6.42 -14.49 -8.49
CA ALA A 146 5.98 -13.55 -9.52
C ALA A 146 6.44 -13.92 -10.96
N MET A 147 7.25 -14.98 -11.11
CA MET A 147 7.64 -15.58 -12.39
C MET A 147 6.66 -16.68 -12.80
#